data_AF-A0A6I6AAC3-F1
#
_entry.id   AF-A0A6I6AAC3-F1
#
_cell.length_a   1.000
_cell.length_b   1.000
_cell.length_c   1.000
_cell.angle_alpha   90.00
_cell.angle_beta   90.00
_cell.angle_gamma   90.00
#
_symmetry.space_group_name_H-M   'P 1'
#
loop_
_entity.id
_entity.type
_entity.pdbx_description
1 polymer ?
#
loop_
_entity_poly.entity_id
_entity_poly.type
_entity_poly.pdbx_seq_one_letter_code
_entity_poly.pdbx_strand_id
1 'polypeptide(L)'
;MPLWDNECDVLVNQELSINGTFRKTPLQYKHQETLNRMNDNNLPDGVRLIKALYARMVENWELGGSPQNTSDENWRFTQCLVLGKNNYTHEVTLERTMITVLNNENWVNQIPVDSGLLENSNRSVDLAYREGNTIQLIELKVDSNTPLSAAIQILKYGLTNAFFRTHSEELETQNLQTPLLSADEIQLRVLAPAAYYNRFDEQTEWLRNFGNRINDGLAEFSAKQLMDSGMNLTTFQFEVFPDNFQWDPTRQADDEHRNEVLTAVNGRRPL
;
A
#
# COMPACT_ATOMS: atom_id res chain seq x y z
N MET A 1 -5.02 -13.78 16.62
CA MET A 1 -5.63 -13.79 15.27
C MET A 1 -4.92 -12.72 14.45
N PRO A 2 -4.49 -12.94 13.21
CA PRO A 2 -3.87 -11.90 12.40
C PRO A 2 -4.80 -10.70 12.23
N LEU A 3 -4.25 -9.47 12.20
CA LEU A 3 -5.06 -8.26 11.92
C LEU A 3 -5.74 -8.36 10.55
N TRP A 4 -4.99 -8.81 9.55
CA TRP A 4 -5.47 -9.14 8.21
C TRP A 4 -5.35 -10.66 8.01
N ASP A 5 -6.44 -11.37 8.28
CA ASP A 5 -6.54 -12.83 8.12
C ASP A 5 -6.98 -13.23 6.69
N ASN A 6 -7.20 -14.53 6.47
CA ASN A 6 -7.62 -15.05 5.17
C ASN A 6 -9.04 -14.63 4.79
N GLU A 7 -9.90 -14.35 5.78
CA GLU A 7 -11.27 -13.88 5.51
C GLU A 7 -11.27 -12.49 4.86
N CYS A 8 -10.29 -11.63 5.17
CA CYS A 8 -10.10 -10.38 4.42
C CYS A 8 -9.87 -10.61 2.92
N ASP A 9 -9.13 -11.66 2.54
CA ASP A 9 -8.92 -11.99 1.13
C ASP A 9 -10.18 -12.60 0.49
N VAL A 10 -10.96 -13.36 1.26
CA VAL A 10 -12.28 -13.86 0.82
C VAL A 10 -13.23 -12.70 0.56
N LEU A 11 -13.30 -11.71 1.46
CA LEU A 11 -14.10 -10.50 1.30
C LEU A 11 -13.73 -9.73 0.02
N VAL A 12 -12.43 -9.51 -0.23
CA VAL A 12 -12.00 -8.85 -1.48
C VAL A 12 -12.46 -9.64 -2.71
N ASN A 13 -12.33 -10.97 -2.70
CA ASN A 13 -12.78 -11.79 -3.82
C ASN A 13 -14.31 -11.71 -4.02
N GLN A 14 -15.09 -11.68 -2.94
CA GLN A 14 -16.55 -11.55 -2.99
C GLN A 14 -16.97 -10.17 -3.53
N GLU A 15 -16.35 -9.09 -3.04
CA GLU A 15 -16.64 -7.72 -3.46
C GLU A 15 -16.31 -7.47 -4.94
N LEU A 16 -15.27 -8.13 -5.44
CA LEU A 16 -14.89 -8.10 -6.85
C LEU A 16 -15.63 -9.13 -7.71
N SER A 17 -16.57 -9.88 -7.13
CA SER A 17 -17.30 -10.97 -7.81
C SER A 17 -16.36 -11.98 -8.51
N ILE A 18 -15.19 -12.25 -7.92
CA ILE A 18 -14.21 -13.19 -8.44
C ILE A 18 -14.73 -14.62 -8.22
N ASN A 19 -15.02 -15.30 -9.31
CA ASN A 19 -15.56 -16.66 -9.30
C ASN A 19 -14.80 -17.56 -10.28
N GLY A 20 -14.84 -18.87 -10.02
CA GLY A 20 -14.28 -19.89 -10.91
C GLY A 20 -12.86 -20.34 -10.58
N THR A 21 -12.27 -21.07 -11.52
CA THR A 21 -10.94 -21.68 -11.35
C THR A 21 -10.08 -21.49 -12.60
N PHE A 22 -8.76 -21.50 -12.43
CA PHE A 22 -7.78 -21.61 -13.49
C PHE A 22 -6.82 -22.75 -13.16
N ARG A 23 -6.65 -23.69 -14.09
CA ARG A 23 -5.84 -24.91 -13.89
C ARG A 23 -6.17 -25.65 -12.58
N LYS A 24 -7.47 -25.73 -12.25
CA LYS A 24 -8.03 -26.35 -11.02
C LYS A 24 -7.73 -25.58 -9.71
N THR A 25 -7.11 -24.41 -9.78
CA THR A 25 -6.92 -23.53 -8.61
C THR A 25 -7.99 -22.44 -8.61
N PRO A 26 -8.65 -22.16 -7.47
CA PRO A 26 -9.56 -21.02 -7.35
C PRO A 26 -8.90 -19.70 -7.75
N LEU A 27 -9.62 -18.89 -8.51
CA LEU A 27 -9.16 -17.53 -8.84
C LEU A 27 -9.15 -16.66 -7.58
N GLN A 28 -8.17 -15.76 -7.49
CA GLN A 28 -8.01 -14.82 -6.38
C GLN A 28 -7.50 -13.48 -6.92
N TYR A 29 -7.84 -12.36 -6.30
CA TYR A 29 -7.43 -11.02 -6.77
C TYR A 29 -5.91 -10.85 -6.94
N LYS A 30 -5.13 -11.68 -6.22
CA LYS A 30 -3.66 -11.73 -6.29
C LYS A 30 -3.11 -12.35 -7.59
N HIS A 31 -3.93 -13.10 -8.32
CA HIS A 31 -3.48 -13.84 -9.51
C HIS A 31 -3.53 -12.96 -10.76
N GLN A 32 -2.48 -13.05 -11.59
CA GLN A 32 -2.43 -12.38 -12.91
C GLN A 32 -3.64 -12.73 -13.78
N GLU A 33 -4.00 -14.01 -13.83
CA GLU A 33 -5.15 -14.48 -14.61
C GLU A 33 -6.47 -13.87 -14.16
N THR A 34 -6.61 -13.58 -12.86
CA THR A 34 -7.80 -12.94 -12.32
C THR A 34 -7.93 -11.51 -12.84
N LEU A 35 -6.84 -10.72 -12.79
CA LEU A 35 -6.85 -9.35 -13.32
C LEU A 35 -7.13 -9.34 -14.83
N ASN A 36 -6.55 -10.25 -15.60
CA ASN A 36 -6.78 -10.35 -17.05
C ASN A 36 -8.25 -10.62 -17.44
N ARG A 37 -9.06 -11.15 -16.51
CA ARG A 37 -10.48 -11.46 -16.74
C ARG A 37 -11.43 -10.39 -16.21
N MET A 38 -10.90 -9.34 -15.59
CA MET A 38 -11.72 -8.27 -15.02
C MET A 38 -12.49 -7.53 -16.10
N ASN A 39 -13.71 -7.14 -15.74
CA ASN A 39 -14.60 -6.29 -16.54
C ASN A 39 -15.45 -5.45 -15.59
N ASP A 40 -16.34 -4.62 -16.13
CA ASP A 40 -17.15 -3.68 -15.35
C ASP A 40 -18.01 -4.35 -14.26
N ASN A 41 -18.43 -5.61 -14.44
CA ASN A 41 -19.18 -6.33 -13.42
C ASN A 41 -18.32 -6.71 -12.20
N ASN A 42 -17.00 -6.62 -12.32
CA ASN A 42 -16.06 -6.87 -11.23
C ASN A 42 -15.64 -5.58 -10.50
N LEU A 43 -16.08 -4.40 -10.96
CA LEU A 43 -15.82 -3.17 -10.22
C LEU A 43 -16.56 -3.21 -8.89
N PRO A 44 -15.88 -2.99 -7.75
CA PRO A 44 -16.52 -3.06 -6.45
C PRO A 44 -17.39 -1.83 -6.21
N ASP A 45 -18.35 -1.96 -5.30
CA ASP A 45 -18.80 -0.83 -4.51
C ASP A 45 -17.68 -0.49 -3.52
N GLY A 46 -16.92 0.58 -3.79
CA GLY A 46 -15.77 0.94 -2.97
C GLY A 46 -16.13 1.28 -1.53
N VAL A 47 -17.31 1.86 -1.29
CA VAL A 47 -17.81 2.17 0.05
C VAL A 47 -18.04 0.86 0.81
N ARG A 48 -18.71 -0.11 0.18
CA ARG A 48 -18.98 -1.42 0.79
C ARG A 48 -17.68 -2.17 1.07
N LEU A 49 -16.77 -2.24 0.11
CA LEU A 49 -15.48 -2.90 0.25
C LEU A 49 -14.65 -2.33 1.41
N ILE A 50 -14.50 -1.01 1.47
CA ILE A 50 -13.68 -0.35 2.51
C ILE A 50 -14.29 -0.55 3.90
N LYS A 51 -15.61 -0.37 4.03
CA LYS A 51 -16.30 -0.62 5.31
C LYS A 51 -16.15 -2.06 5.76
N ALA A 52 -16.33 -3.03 4.84
CA ALA A 52 -16.21 -4.44 5.16
C ALA A 52 -14.78 -4.80 5.60
N LEU A 53 -13.76 -4.31 4.89
CA LEU A 53 -12.36 -4.53 5.26
C LEU A 53 -12.01 -3.92 6.61
N TYR A 54 -12.43 -2.68 6.87
CA TYR A 54 -12.17 -2.02 8.15
C TYR A 54 -12.89 -2.72 9.31
N ALA A 55 -14.17 -3.06 9.14
CA ALA A 55 -14.94 -3.77 10.15
C ALA A 55 -14.32 -5.15 10.47
N ARG A 56 -13.89 -5.89 9.45
CA ARG A 56 -13.23 -7.18 9.65
C ARG A 56 -11.89 -7.04 10.39
N MET A 57 -11.12 -6.01 10.08
CA MET A 57 -9.87 -5.70 10.79
C MET A 57 -10.14 -5.43 12.28
N VAL A 58 -11.15 -4.60 12.60
CA VAL A 58 -11.53 -4.31 14.00
C VAL A 58 -11.99 -5.58 14.71
N GLU A 59 -12.86 -6.38 14.08
CA GLU A 59 -13.31 -7.67 14.64
C GLU A 59 -12.13 -8.61 14.92
N ASN A 60 -11.17 -8.72 14.00
CA ASN A 60 -9.97 -9.55 14.17
C ASN A 60 -9.13 -9.09 15.38
N TRP A 61 -9.05 -7.78 15.61
CA TRP A 61 -8.37 -7.21 16.76
C TRP A 61 -9.11 -7.49 18.07
N GLU A 62 -10.43 -7.29 18.12
CA GLU A 62 -11.26 -7.62 19.28
C GLU A 62 -11.16 -9.11 19.67
N LEU A 63 -11.22 -10.00 18.67
CA LEU A 63 -11.08 -11.46 18.86
C LEU A 63 -9.65 -11.88 19.22
N GLY A 64 -8.65 -11.11 18.78
CA GLY A 64 -7.25 -11.36 19.05
C GLY A 64 -6.84 -11.10 20.50
N GLY A 65 -7.63 -10.31 21.23
CA GLY A 65 -7.33 -9.85 22.59
C GLY A 65 -6.42 -8.62 22.60
N SER A 66 -6.54 -7.79 23.66
CA SER A 66 -5.77 -6.55 23.79
C SER A 66 -4.26 -6.82 23.66
N PRO A 67 -3.56 -6.11 22.75
CA PRO A 67 -2.12 -6.29 22.53
C PRO A 67 -1.35 -6.06 23.82
N GLN A 68 -0.42 -6.95 24.16
CA GLN A 68 0.47 -6.74 25.29
C GLN A 68 1.79 -6.05 24.89
N ASN A 69 2.14 -5.96 23.59
CA ASN A 69 3.45 -5.47 23.12
C ASN A 69 3.42 -4.92 21.67
N THR A 70 2.59 -3.93 21.36
CA THR A 70 2.69 -3.20 20.07
C THR A 70 4.10 -2.59 19.94
N SER A 71 4.75 -2.76 18.77
CA SER A 71 6.10 -2.21 18.57
C SER A 71 6.08 -0.69 18.38
N ASP A 72 7.01 0.01 19.06
CA ASP A 72 7.27 1.45 18.86
C ASP A 72 7.84 1.78 17.47
N GLU A 73 8.25 0.77 16.69
CA GLU A 73 8.72 0.93 15.32
C GLU A 73 7.57 1.05 14.30
N ASN A 74 6.34 0.72 14.69
CA ASN A 74 5.18 0.88 13.82
C ASN A 74 5.02 2.35 13.45
N TRP A 75 4.85 2.62 12.15
CA TRP A 75 4.70 3.96 11.61
C TRP A 75 5.90 4.88 11.87
N ARG A 76 7.10 4.33 12.12
CA ARG A 76 8.33 5.13 12.23
C ARG A 76 8.60 5.91 10.93
N PHE A 77 9.07 7.14 11.07
CA PHE A 77 9.47 7.98 9.94
C PHE A 77 10.99 8.09 9.88
N THR A 78 11.65 7.02 9.43
CA THR A 78 13.12 6.96 9.37
C THR A 78 13.60 6.15 8.18
N GLN A 79 14.61 6.68 7.48
CA GLN A 79 15.24 6.02 6.34
C GLN A 79 15.96 4.73 6.74
N CYS A 80 15.72 3.66 6.00
CA CYS A 80 16.41 2.39 6.12
C CYS A 80 17.31 2.19 4.89
N LEU A 81 18.61 2.48 5.04
CA LEU A 81 19.57 2.43 3.92
C LEU A 81 20.35 1.11 3.82
N VAL A 82 20.42 0.33 4.91
CA VAL A 82 21.26 -0.89 4.98
C VAL A 82 20.64 -2.07 4.23
N LEU A 83 21.27 -2.50 3.13
CA LEU A 83 20.94 -3.77 2.46
C LEU A 83 21.24 -4.95 3.39
N GLY A 84 20.20 -5.69 3.80
CA GLY A 84 20.38 -6.96 4.50
C GLY A 84 21.03 -8.00 3.60
N LYS A 85 21.82 -8.93 4.17
CA LYS A 85 22.60 -9.95 3.43
C LYS A 85 21.77 -10.88 2.54
N ASN A 86 20.44 -10.87 2.63
CA ASN A 86 19.53 -11.79 1.92
C ASN A 86 18.31 -11.10 1.27
N ASN A 87 18.19 -9.76 1.30
CA ASN A 87 17.00 -9.05 0.79
C ASN A 87 17.30 -8.34 -0.53
N TYR A 88 17.39 -9.12 -1.62
CA TYR A 88 17.76 -8.66 -2.96
C TYR A 88 16.59 -8.70 -3.95
N THR A 89 15.35 -8.47 -3.50
CA THR A 89 14.26 -8.31 -4.46
C THR A 89 14.46 -7.03 -5.27
N HIS A 90 13.90 -7.01 -6.47
CA HIS A 90 13.97 -5.85 -7.34
C HIS A 90 13.33 -4.62 -6.67
N GLU A 91 12.21 -4.82 -5.97
CA GLU A 91 11.54 -3.76 -5.21
C GLU A 91 12.43 -3.20 -4.09
N VAL A 92 12.97 -4.05 -3.20
CA VAL A 92 13.77 -3.59 -2.04
C VAL A 92 15.05 -2.87 -2.48
N THR A 93 15.67 -3.32 -3.56
CA THR A 93 16.88 -2.67 -4.11
C THR A 93 16.55 -1.34 -4.78
N LEU A 94 15.41 -1.24 -5.49
CA LEU A 94 14.93 0.02 -6.05
C LEU A 94 14.56 1.02 -4.95
N GLU A 95 13.80 0.62 -3.94
CA GLU A 95 13.41 1.49 -2.80
C GLU A 95 14.63 2.14 -2.14
N ARG A 96 15.64 1.33 -1.80
CA ARG A 96 16.85 1.82 -1.14
C ARG A 96 17.66 2.72 -2.04
N THR A 97 17.71 2.41 -3.34
CA THR A 97 18.36 3.27 -4.33
C THR A 97 17.63 4.61 -4.41
N MET A 98 16.30 4.62 -4.50
CA MET A 98 15.48 5.84 -4.48
C MET A 98 15.79 6.71 -3.25
N ILE A 99 15.72 6.16 -2.04
CA ILE A 99 16.00 6.93 -0.82
C ILE A 99 17.44 7.47 -0.82
N THR A 100 18.41 6.66 -1.26
CA THR A 100 19.82 7.06 -1.31
C THR A 100 20.06 8.22 -2.28
N VAL A 101 19.48 8.17 -3.49
CA VAL A 101 19.71 9.20 -4.52
C VAL A 101 18.90 10.46 -4.28
N LEU A 102 17.71 10.34 -3.69
CA LEU A 102 16.89 11.49 -3.30
C LEU A 102 17.56 12.30 -2.20
N ASN A 103 18.23 11.62 -1.25
CA ASN A 103 18.91 12.22 -0.10
C ASN A 103 18.08 13.33 0.57
N ASN A 104 16.79 13.03 0.78
CA ASN A 104 15.79 13.98 1.23
C ASN A 104 15.05 13.38 2.44
N GLU A 105 15.06 14.10 3.56
CA GLU A 105 14.45 13.66 4.82
C GLU A 105 12.93 13.49 4.75
N ASN A 106 12.27 14.06 3.75
CA ASN A 106 10.84 13.85 3.51
C ASN A 106 10.51 12.47 2.92
N TRP A 107 11.52 11.69 2.51
CA TRP A 107 11.36 10.35 2.00
C TRP A 107 11.86 9.31 3.00
N VAL A 108 11.04 8.30 3.27
CA VAL A 108 11.37 7.14 4.11
C VAL A 108 10.94 5.84 3.44
N ASN A 109 11.47 4.72 3.89
CA ASN A 109 11.18 3.40 3.33
C ASN A 109 11.05 2.32 4.41
N GLN A 110 10.41 1.21 4.04
CA GLN A 110 10.28 0.00 4.85
C GLN A 110 9.67 0.33 6.24
N ILE A 111 8.52 0.98 6.24
CA ILE A 111 7.81 1.45 7.43
C ILE A 111 7.00 0.28 8.02
N PRO A 112 7.32 -0.24 9.21
CA PRO A 112 6.51 -1.29 9.84
C PRO A 112 5.08 -0.82 10.11
N VAL A 113 4.11 -1.70 9.90
CA VAL A 113 2.67 -1.35 9.93
C VAL A 113 1.97 -1.83 11.21
N ASP A 114 2.12 -3.12 11.54
CA ASP A 114 1.34 -3.81 12.58
C ASP A 114 2.19 -4.82 13.39
N SER A 115 3.51 -4.62 13.48
CA SER A 115 4.40 -5.51 14.23
C SER A 115 4.06 -5.51 15.72
N GLY A 116 3.89 -6.71 16.29
CA GLY A 116 3.60 -6.90 17.72
C GLY A 116 2.15 -6.62 18.12
N LEU A 117 1.28 -6.25 17.17
CA LEU A 117 -0.12 -5.95 17.48
C LEU A 117 -0.92 -7.20 17.87
N LEU A 118 -1.05 -8.17 16.95
CA LEU A 118 -1.73 -9.44 17.22
C LEU A 118 -0.88 -10.67 16.84
N GLU A 119 0.19 -10.44 16.10
CA GLU A 119 1.15 -11.45 15.69
C GLU A 119 2.49 -10.79 15.34
N ASN A 120 3.51 -11.62 15.13
CA ASN A 120 4.76 -11.18 14.53
C ASN A 120 4.53 -10.93 13.03
N SER A 121 4.05 -9.73 12.70
CA SER A 121 3.94 -9.25 11.34
C SER A 121 5.25 -8.61 10.89
N ASN A 122 5.64 -8.89 9.64
CA ASN A 122 6.73 -8.24 8.93
C ASN A 122 6.23 -7.29 7.83
N ARG A 123 4.95 -6.90 7.88
CA ARG A 123 4.35 -6.00 6.89
C ARG A 123 4.96 -4.61 7.03
N SER A 124 5.31 -4.04 5.88
CA SER A 124 5.82 -2.69 5.80
C SER A 124 5.28 -1.97 4.58
N VAL A 125 5.03 -0.67 4.71
CA VAL A 125 4.88 0.21 3.55
C VAL A 125 6.25 0.38 2.91
N ASP A 126 6.34 0.19 1.59
CA ASP A 126 7.60 0.26 0.85
C ASP A 126 8.22 1.66 0.96
N LEU A 127 7.44 2.70 0.69
CA LEU A 127 7.88 4.10 0.70
C LEU A 127 6.83 5.03 1.32
N ALA A 128 7.29 6.11 1.94
CA ALA A 128 6.45 7.27 2.18
C ALA A 128 7.15 8.58 1.82
N TYR A 129 6.37 9.53 1.32
CA TYR A 129 6.80 10.89 1.04
C TYR A 129 5.95 11.89 1.83
N ARG A 130 6.61 12.83 2.49
CA ARG A 130 5.98 13.91 3.24
C ARG A 130 6.02 15.24 2.49
N GLU A 131 4.86 15.86 2.36
CA GLU A 131 4.71 17.22 1.87
C GLU A 131 3.85 18.02 2.86
N GLY A 132 4.51 18.81 3.71
CA GLY A 132 3.82 19.51 4.82
C GLY A 132 3.19 18.52 5.80
N ASN A 133 1.85 18.55 5.88
CA ASN A 133 1.05 17.64 6.69
C ASN A 133 0.35 16.54 5.87
N THR A 134 0.66 16.44 4.57
CA THR A 134 0.19 15.35 3.71
C THR A 134 1.28 14.30 3.61
N ILE A 135 0.91 13.03 3.74
CA ILE A 135 1.80 11.90 3.50
C ILE A 135 1.26 11.07 2.34
N GLN A 136 2.14 10.71 1.41
CA GLN A 136 1.88 9.67 0.43
C GLN A 136 2.46 8.34 0.94
N LEU A 137 1.62 7.33 1.13
CA LEU A 137 2.04 5.95 1.30
C LEU A 137 2.09 5.30 -0.08
N ILE A 138 3.23 4.73 -0.43
CA ILE A 138 3.49 4.20 -1.77
C ILE A 138 3.88 2.74 -1.65
N GLU A 139 3.11 1.88 -2.30
CA GLU A 139 3.48 0.50 -2.61
C GLU A 139 4.25 0.49 -3.94
N LEU A 140 5.47 -0.05 -3.93
CA LEU A 140 6.35 -0.10 -5.08
C LEU A 140 6.29 -1.48 -5.74
N LYS A 141 6.26 -1.52 -7.07
CA LYS A 141 6.35 -2.76 -7.85
C LYS A 141 7.35 -2.64 -8.98
N VAL A 142 8.02 -3.75 -9.29
CA VAL A 142 8.91 -3.86 -10.45
C VAL A 142 8.38 -4.93 -11.41
N ASP A 143 8.30 -6.18 -10.98
CA ASP A 143 7.93 -7.30 -11.84
C ASP A 143 7.05 -8.36 -11.15
N SER A 144 6.89 -8.31 -9.83
CA SER A 144 6.11 -9.28 -9.06
C SER A 144 4.65 -8.84 -8.87
N ASN A 145 3.75 -9.82 -8.69
CA ASN A 145 2.34 -9.58 -8.36
C ASN A 145 1.58 -8.74 -9.41
N THR A 146 0.35 -8.30 -9.10
CA THR A 146 -0.53 -7.55 -10.01
C THR A 146 -0.80 -6.13 -9.49
N PRO A 147 -1.10 -5.15 -10.37
CA PRO A 147 -1.54 -3.83 -9.94
C PRO A 147 -2.71 -3.89 -8.94
N LEU A 148 -3.68 -4.77 -9.17
CA LEU A 148 -4.81 -4.96 -8.27
C LEU A 148 -4.38 -5.44 -6.89
N SER A 149 -3.45 -6.40 -6.80
CA SER A 149 -2.99 -6.89 -5.50
C SER A 149 -2.19 -5.84 -4.74
N ALA A 150 -1.37 -5.05 -5.43
CA ALA A 150 -0.66 -3.91 -4.86
C ALA A 150 -1.63 -2.84 -4.34
N ALA A 151 -2.70 -2.56 -5.08
CA ALA A 151 -3.73 -1.61 -4.67
C ALA A 151 -4.47 -2.04 -3.40
N ILE A 152 -4.85 -3.32 -3.32
CA ILE A 152 -5.47 -3.87 -2.11
C ILE A 152 -4.48 -3.87 -0.92
N GLN A 153 -3.20 -4.12 -1.17
CA GLN A 153 -2.18 -4.07 -0.12
C GLN A 153 -2.02 -2.65 0.46
N ILE A 154 -1.84 -1.63 -0.38
CA ILE A 154 -1.71 -0.25 0.12
C ILE A 154 -3.00 0.25 0.76
N LEU A 155 -4.17 -0.21 0.30
CA LEU A 155 -5.45 0.05 0.95
C LEU A 155 -5.48 -0.52 2.38
N LYS A 156 -5.08 -1.78 2.56
CA LYS A 156 -4.96 -2.39 3.90
C LYS A 156 -4.04 -1.56 4.79
N TYR A 157 -2.90 -1.10 4.29
CA TYR A 157 -2.00 -0.24 5.07
C TYR A 157 -2.62 1.10 5.44
N GLY A 158 -3.30 1.77 4.50
CA GLY A 158 -4.04 3.01 4.79
C GLY A 158 -5.10 2.81 5.87
N LEU A 159 -5.85 1.71 5.81
CA LEU A 159 -6.85 1.36 6.83
C LEU A 159 -6.21 1.03 8.18
N THR A 160 -5.06 0.35 8.22
CA THR A 160 -4.33 0.13 9.47
C THR A 160 -3.82 1.45 10.06
N ASN A 161 -3.37 2.41 9.26
CA ASN A 161 -2.99 3.73 9.75
C ASN A 161 -4.17 4.44 10.44
N ALA A 162 -5.34 4.43 9.76
CA ALA A 162 -6.58 4.96 10.32
C ALA A 162 -6.97 4.26 11.64
N PHE A 163 -6.80 2.94 11.72
CA PHE A 163 -7.03 2.17 12.94
C PHE A 163 -6.12 2.61 14.09
N PHE A 164 -4.80 2.73 13.85
CA PHE A 164 -3.85 3.17 14.87
C PHE A 164 -4.20 4.55 15.45
N ARG A 165 -4.71 5.45 14.62
CA ARG A 165 -5.10 6.81 15.04
C ARG A 165 -6.39 6.81 15.84
N THR A 166 -7.40 6.08 15.37
CA THR A 166 -8.72 6.01 16.01
C THR A 166 -8.71 5.22 17.33
N HIS A 167 -7.76 4.29 17.51
CA HIS A 167 -7.62 3.49 18.73
C HIS A 167 -6.35 3.84 19.50
N SER A 168 -5.80 5.05 19.32
CA SER A 168 -4.50 5.43 19.88
C SER A 168 -4.44 5.37 21.41
N GLU A 169 -5.55 5.60 22.10
CA GLU A 169 -5.65 5.43 23.55
C GLU A 169 -5.55 3.95 23.96
N GLU A 170 -6.29 3.08 23.28
CA GLU A 170 -6.36 1.65 23.57
C GLU A 170 -5.07 0.91 23.20
N LEU A 171 -4.35 1.42 22.20
CA LEU A 171 -3.06 0.89 21.78
C LEU A 171 -1.88 1.45 22.57
N GLU A 172 -2.13 2.40 23.48
CA GLU A 172 -1.10 3.17 24.21
C GLU A 172 -0.08 3.85 23.28
N THR A 173 -0.48 4.13 22.03
CA THR A 173 0.38 4.74 20.99
C THR A 173 0.40 6.26 21.05
N GLN A 174 -0.18 6.87 22.09
CA GLN A 174 -0.20 8.32 22.30
C GLN A 174 1.21 8.94 22.30
N ASN A 175 2.23 8.16 22.69
CA ASN A 175 3.62 8.58 22.70
C ASN A 175 4.30 8.42 21.31
N LEU A 176 3.71 7.67 20.38
CA LEU A 176 4.17 7.54 19.00
C LEU A 176 3.79 8.81 18.21
N GLN A 177 4.46 9.91 18.51
CA GLN A 177 4.32 11.19 17.81
C GLN A 177 5.10 11.17 16.49
N THR A 178 4.71 10.26 15.58
CA THR A 178 5.35 10.16 14.26
C THR A 178 4.60 11.00 13.23
N PRO A 179 5.30 11.58 12.23
CA PRO A 179 4.64 12.29 11.12
C PRO A 179 3.56 11.48 10.41
N LEU A 180 3.65 10.15 10.41
CA LEU A 180 2.70 9.23 9.78
C LEU A 180 1.39 9.07 10.57
N LEU A 181 1.41 9.26 11.89
CA LEU A 181 0.22 9.18 12.74
C LEU A 181 -0.38 10.57 13.03
N SER A 182 0.36 11.64 12.75
CA SER A 182 -0.08 13.03 12.96
C SER A 182 -0.43 13.78 11.67
N ALA A 183 -0.41 13.13 10.51
CA ALA A 183 -0.70 13.78 9.23
C ALA A 183 -2.16 14.25 9.13
N ASP A 184 -2.42 15.37 8.45
CA ASP A 184 -3.79 15.82 8.18
C ASP A 184 -4.41 14.99 7.05
N GLU A 185 -3.57 14.51 6.12
CA GLU A 185 -4.00 13.75 4.95
C GLU A 185 -3.03 12.60 4.67
N ILE A 186 -3.59 11.41 4.44
CA ILE A 186 -2.89 10.26 3.88
C ILE A 186 -3.41 10.00 2.47
N GLN A 187 -2.47 9.86 1.54
CA GLN A 187 -2.71 9.53 0.15
C GLN A 187 -2.08 8.17 -0.16
N LEU A 188 -2.81 7.30 -0.85
CA LEU A 188 -2.37 5.96 -1.20
C LEU A 188 -1.92 5.93 -2.66
N ARG A 189 -0.79 5.27 -2.92
CA ARG A 189 -0.20 5.14 -4.25
C ARG A 189 0.29 3.72 -4.51
N VAL A 190 0.15 3.30 -5.76
CA VAL A 190 0.89 2.16 -6.30
C VAL A 190 1.79 2.72 -7.40
N LEU A 191 3.10 2.60 -7.25
CA LEU A 191 4.08 3.10 -8.20
C LEU A 191 4.83 1.94 -8.87
N ALA A 192 4.90 1.94 -10.20
CA ALA A 192 5.65 0.93 -10.94
C ALA A 192 6.19 1.43 -12.29
N PRO A 193 7.18 0.73 -12.90
CA PRO A 193 7.60 0.99 -14.28
C PRO A 193 6.48 0.76 -15.29
N ALA A 194 6.49 1.44 -16.44
CA ALA A 194 5.50 1.23 -17.50
C ALA A 194 5.41 -0.25 -17.94
N ALA A 195 6.55 -0.93 -18.02
CA ALA A 195 6.61 -2.36 -18.35
C ALA A 195 5.80 -3.26 -17.38
N TYR A 196 5.65 -2.85 -16.12
CA TYR A 196 4.83 -3.56 -15.13
C TYR A 196 3.35 -3.58 -15.55
N TYR A 197 2.83 -2.41 -15.93
CA TYR A 197 1.45 -2.20 -16.35
C TYR A 197 1.17 -2.72 -17.77
N ASN A 198 2.13 -2.64 -18.68
CA ASN A 198 1.97 -3.11 -20.07
C ASN A 198 1.60 -4.61 -20.16
N ARG A 199 1.87 -5.40 -19.12
CA ARG A 199 1.41 -6.81 -19.01
C ARG A 199 -0.11 -6.95 -18.87
N PHE A 200 -0.79 -5.84 -18.62
CA PHE A 200 -2.21 -5.68 -18.34
C PHE A 200 -2.82 -4.52 -19.14
N ASP A 201 -2.26 -4.21 -20.32
CA ASP A 201 -2.64 -3.01 -21.09
C ASP A 201 -4.15 -2.94 -21.38
N GLU A 202 -4.76 -4.08 -21.70
CA GLU A 202 -6.22 -4.24 -21.90
C GLU A 202 -7.04 -3.89 -20.64
N GLN A 203 -6.41 -3.89 -19.46
CA GLN A 203 -7.03 -3.63 -18.16
C GLN A 203 -6.68 -2.27 -17.57
N THR A 204 -5.95 -1.43 -18.30
CA THR A 204 -5.57 -0.08 -17.84
C THR A 204 -6.81 0.76 -17.49
N GLU A 205 -7.84 0.75 -18.34
CA GLU A 205 -9.08 1.49 -18.08
C GLU A 205 -9.85 0.92 -16.89
N TRP A 206 -9.90 -0.41 -16.75
CA TRP A 206 -10.51 -1.06 -15.60
C TRP A 206 -9.80 -0.68 -14.30
N LEU A 207 -8.46 -0.63 -14.29
CA LEU A 207 -7.67 -0.21 -13.13
C LEU A 207 -7.94 1.25 -12.74
N ARG A 208 -8.09 2.16 -13.72
CA ARG A 208 -8.50 3.56 -13.45
C ARG A 208 -9.87 3.61 -12.79
N ASN A 209 -10.84 2.87 -13.33
CA ASN A 209 -12.20 2.82 -12.80
C ASN A 209 -12.23 2.18 -11.41
N PHE A 210 -11.46 1.13 -11.17
CA PHE A 210 -11.25 0.57 -9.84
C PHE A 210 -10.71 1.63 -8.87
N GLY A 211 -9.69 2.39 -9.28
CA GLY A 211 -9.14 3.48 -8.47
C GLY A 211 -10.18 4.55 -8.12
N ASN A 212 -11.05 4.92 -9.06
CA ASN A 212 -12.16 5.84 -8.81
C ASN A 212 -13.15 5.26 -7.78
N ARG A 213 -13.51 3.97 -7.87
CA ARG A 213 -14.35 3.32 -6.86
C ARG A 213 -13.71 3.34 -5.47
N ILE A 214 -12.40 3.11 -5.38
CA ILE A 214 -11.67 3.21 -4.11
C ILE A 214 -11.72 4.64 -3.57
N ASN A 215 -11.54 5.66 -4.41
CA ASN A 215 -11.66 7.08 -3.99
C ASN A 215 -13.04 7.41 -3.43
N ASP A 216 -14.12 6.95 -4.08
CA ASP A 216 -15.48 7.13 -3.58
C ASP A 216 -15.64 6.54 -2.16
N GLY A 217 -15.14 5.31 -1.97
CA GLY A 217 -15.20 4.63 -0.68
C GLY A 217 -14.33 5.28 0.40
N LEU A 218 -13.14 5.73 0.04
CA LEU A 218 -12.20 6.43 0.93
C LEU A 218 -12.75 7.78 1.40
N ALA A 219 -13.38 8.53 0.49
CA ALA A 219 -14.04 9.79 0.80
C ALA A 219 -15.19 9.58 1.80
N GLU A 220 -16.06 8.59 1.57
CA GLU A 220 -17.14 8.28 2.50
C GLU A 220 -16.61 7.76 3.85
N PHE A 221 -15.59 6.90 3.82
CA PHE A 221 -14.97 6.37 5.03
C PHE A 221 -14.36 7.50 5.88
N SER A 222 -13.61 8.42 5.27
CA SER A 222 -13.04 9.58 5.97
C SER A 222 -14.12 10.45 6.60
N ALA A 223 -15.17 10.78 5.84
CA ALA A 223 -16.25 11.64 6.31
C ALA A 223 -17.08 11.04 7.46
N LYS A 224 -17.16 9.71 7.57
CA LYS A 224 -18.00 9.03 8.58
C LYS A 224 -17.22 8.43 9.74
N GLN A 225 -16.06 7.83 9.47
CA GLN A 225 -15.29 7.07 10.45
C GLN A 225 -14.12 7.86 11.02
N LEU A 226 -13.56 8.81 10.27
CA LEU A 226 -12.35 9.54 10.66
C LEU A 226 -12.61 10.99 11.07
N MET A 227 -13.87 11.44 11.03
CA MET A 227 -14.26 12.82 11.31
C MET A 227 -13.67 13.35 12.63
N ASP A 228 -13.72 12.56 13.70
CA ASP A 228 -13.23 12.98 15.02
C ASP A 228 -11.70 12.88 15.18
N SER A 229 -11.02 12.18 14.26
CA SER A 229 -9.56 12.00 14.29
C SER A 229 -8.79 13.15 13.62
N GLY A 230 -9.49 14.06 12.92
CA GLY A 230 -8.88 15.12 12.12
C GLY A 230 -8.10 14.62 10.89
N MET A 231 -8.17 13.33 10.59
CA MET A 231 -7.50 12.68 9.45
C MET A 231 -8.39 12.66 8.21
N ASN A 232 -7.76 12.86 7.05
CA ASN A 232 -8.33 12.49 5.76
C ASN A 232 -7.55 11.32 5.14
N LEU A 233 -8.27 10.29 4.70
CA LEU A 233 -7.75 9.20 3.87
C LEU A 233 -8.63 9.14 2.62
N THR A 234 -8.35 10.00 1.64
CA THR A 234 -9.33 10.32 0.59
C THR A 234 -8.88 9.98 -0.82
N THR A 235 -7.59 9.71 -1.04
CA THR A 235 -7.05 9.60 -2.39
C THR A 235 -6.20 8.36 -2.57
N PHE A 236 -6.52 7.61 -3.60
CA PHE A 236 -5.80 6.48 -4.16
C PHE A 236 -5.51 6.75 -5.64
N GLN A 237 -4.30 6.39 -6.08
CA GLN A 237 -3.90 6.51 -7.48
C GLN A 237 -2.83 5.48 -7.86
N PHE A 238 -2.98 4.91 -9.06
CA PHE A 238 -1.87 4.24 -9.75
C PHE A 238 -0.95 5.28 -10.37
N GLU A 239 0.35 5.16 -10.15
CA GLU A 239 1.38 6.02 -10.71
C GLU A 239 2.37 5.17 -11.52
N VAL A 240 2.88 5.76 -12.58
CA VAL A 240 3.85 5.14 -13.47
C VAL A 240 5.11 5.99 -13.56
N PHE A 241 6.27 5.34 -13.54
CA PHE A 241 7.53 6.00 -13.92
C PHE A 241 7.52 6.39 -15.41
N PRO A 242 8.40 7.31 -15.85
CA PRO A 242 8.57 7.61 -17.28
C PRO A 242 8.77 6.35 -18.13
N ASP A 243 8.22 6.34 -19.35
CA ASP A 243 8.16 5.13 -20.20
C ASP A 243 9.54 4.53 -20.52
N ASN A 244 10.59 5.35 -20.48
CA ASN A 244 11.98 4.94 -20.71
C ASN A 244 12.70 4.42 -19.45
N PHE A 245 12.08 4.49 -18.28
CA PHE A 245 12.68 4.00 -17.03
C PHE A 245 12.54 2.47 -16.93
N GLN A 246 13.67 1.81 -16.67
CA GLN A 246 13.73 0.39 -16.34
C GLN A 246 14.66 0.20 -15.16
N TRP A 247 14.21 -0.57 -14.16
CA TRP A 247 15.06 -0.90 -13.02
C TRP A 247 16.01 -2.04 -13.37
N ASP A 248 17.30 -1.82 -13.17
CA ASP A 248 18.34 -2.85 -13.26
C ASP A 248 19.11 -2.94 -11.93
N PRO A 249 18.83 -3.94 -11.08
CA PRO A 249 19.49 -4.06 -9.78
C PRO A 249 21.01 -4.28 -9.90
N THR A 250 21.51 -4.74 -11.06
CA THR A 250 22.95 -4.92 -11.28
C THR A 250 23.69 -3.59 -11.43
N ARG A 251 22.96 -2.52 -11.75
CA ARG A 251 23.46 -1.15 -11.92
C ARG A 251 23.17 -0.24 -10.73
N GLN A 252 22.72 -0.76 -9.59
CA GLN A 252 22.40 0.06 -8.40
C GLN A 252 23.57 0.89 -7.85
N ALA A 253 24.82 0.52 -8.18
CA ALA A 253 26.04 1.23 -7.81
C ALA A 253 26.55 2.21 -8.89
N ASP A 254 25.93 2.22 -10.07
CA ASP A 254 26.26 3.09 -11.20
C ASP A 254 25.63 4.47 -11.00
N ASP A 255 26.45 5.52 -11.00
CA ASP A 255 26.01 6.91 -10.78
C ASP A 255 25.12 7.42 -11.92
N GLU A 256 25.32 6.93 -13.16
CA GLU A 256 24.42 7.27 -14.27
C GLU A 256 23.04 6.67 -14.04
N HIS A 257 22.97 5.38 -13.67
CA HIS A 257 21.71 4.71 -13.36
C HIS A 257 20.99 5.33 -12.15
N ARG A 258 21.75 5.77 -11.14
CA ARG A 258 21.20 6.51 -10.00
C ARG A 258 20.57 7.83 -10.39
N ASN A 259 21.16 8.55 -11.35
CA ASN A 259 20.56 9.77 -11.91
C ASN A 259 19.29 9.46 -12.73
N GLU A 260 19.25 8.33 -13.44
CA GLU A 260 18.03 7.85 -14.11
C GLU A 260 16.91 7.57 -13.08
N VAL A 261 17.23 6.91 -11.97
CA VAL A 261 16.28 6.69 -10.86
C VAL A 261 15.76 8.02 -10.32
N LEU A 262 16.66 8.96 -9.98
CA LEU A 262 16.26 10.28 -9.48
C LEU A 262 15.33 11.02 -10.47
N THR A 263 15.65 10.97 -11.76
CA THR A 263 14.82 11.55 -12.82
C THR A 263 13.46 10.86 -12.90
N ALA A 264 13.44 9.54 -12.79
CA ALA A 264 12.22 8.74 -12.84
C ALA A 264 11.29 9.05 -11.66
N VAL A 265 11.80 9.11 -10.43
CA VAL A 265 10.99 9.46 -9.25
C VAL A 265 10.33 10.83 -9.40
N ASN A 266 11.08 11.83 -9.87
CA ASN A 266 10.56 13.18 -10.09
C ASN A 266 9.62 13.28 -11.30
N GLY A 267 9.76 12.36 -12.27
CA GLY A 267 8.95 12.29 -13.49
C GLY A 267 7.76 11.34 -13.40
N ARG A 268 7.48 10.75 -12.23
CA ARG A 268 6.30 9.87 -12.04
C ARG A 268 5.02 10.65 -12.31
N ARG A 269 4.03 9.97 -12.88
CA ARG A 269 2.75 10.54 -13.28
C ARG A 269 1.61 9.58 -12.96
N PRO A 270 0.36 10.03 -12.88
CA PRO A 270 -0.78 9.13 -12.91
C PRO A 270 -0.64 8.14 -14.07
N LEU A 271 -0.87 6.84 -13.80
CA LEU A 271 -0.99 5.80 -14.84
C LEU A 271 -1.96 6.31 -15.89
#